data_AF-A0A2V8CI81-F1
#
_entry.id   AF-A0A2V8CI81-F1
#
_cell.length_a   1.000
_cell.length_b   1.000
_cell.length_c   1.000
_cell.angle_alpha   90.00
_cell.angle_beta   90.00
_cell.angle_gamma   90.00
#
_symmetry.space_group_name_H-M   'P 1'
#
loop_
_entity.id
_entity.type
_entity.pdbx_description
1 polymer ?
#
loop_
_entity_poly.entity_id
_entity_poly.type
_entity_poly.pdbx_seq_one_letter_code
_entity_poly.pdbx_strand_id
1 'polypeptide(L)'
;MSVRATGVTIMLAASLLAASDPPVTIDITDYVEMPITGKLDGKGQTDGMLARINSLREEPGGATRFFVNDLNGPLYILDKATTKLSVYLDFNGREGHRGLFRKFAYEVGYANGLNSIQFDPDYRANGKFYTVHIEDPALAGSSVPDNTNLPALNLAGYATTTPIPTPGPIQREGVLIEWTDTSPSNATFEGTARELMRVPLNTRIHTLADLSFNPSARRGDSEWRVLYIGCGDGGSGEAKSSIRMNPQRLDTLVGKILRIVPDPADHQSSSVLS
;
A
#
# COMPACT_ATOMS: atom_id res chain seq x y z
N MET A 1 53.26 15.91 71.47
CA MET A 1 53.88 16.83 70.47
C MET A 1 53.60 16.23 69.10
N SER A 2 52.72 16.87 68.33
CA SER A 2 52.12 16.32 67.09
C SER A 2 53.06 16.51 65.90
N VAL A 3 53.43 15.43 65.21
CA VAL A 3 54.05 15.46 63.87
C VAL A 3 52.98 15.11 62.85
N ARG A 4 52.64 16.06 61.98
CA ARG A 4 51.75 15.85 60.83
C ARG A 4 52.55 15.22 59.69
N ALA A 5 52.14 14.04 59.24
CA ALA A 5 52.55 13.48 57.96
C ALA A 5 51.42 13.70 56.95
N THR A 6 51.70 14.50 55.92
CA THR A 6 50.76 14.77 54.83
C THR A 6 50.93 13.69 53.76
N GLY A 7 50.03 12.72 53.71
CA GLY A 7 49.95 11.77 52.59
C GLY A 7 49.15 12.38 51.45
N VAL A 8 49.76 12.52 50.27
CA VAL A 8 49.06 12.91 49.04
C VAL A 8 48.52 11.65 48.38
N THR A 9 47.19 11.49 48.35
CA THR A 9 46.53 10.44 47.57
C THR A 9 46.36 10.95 46.14
N ILE A 10 47.10 10.37 45.19
CA ILE A 10 46.86 10.60 43.76
C ILE A 10 45.68 9.70 43.35
N MET A 11 44.50 10.28 43.19
CA MET A 11 43.39 9.60 42.50
C MET A 11 43.66 9.64 40.99
N LEU A 12 44.02 8.50 40.40
CA LEU A 12 43.97 8.32 38.96
C LEU A 12 42.50 8.20 38.55
N ALA A 13 41.93 9.27 38.00
CA ALA A 13 40.64 9.20 37.32
C ALA A 13 40.83 8.47 35.99
N ALA A 14 40.43 7.20 35.93
CA ALA A 14 40.32 6.48 34.66
C ALA A 14 39.11 7.06 33.90
N SER A 15 39.36 7.98 32.98
CA SER A 15 38.37 8.43 32.01
C SER A 15 38.11 7.29 31.02
N LEU A 16 37.02 6.54 31.25
CA LEU A 16 36.40 5.69 30.24
C LEU A 16 35.89 6.59 29.12
N LEU A 17 36.68 6.72 28.05
CA LEU A 17 36.19 7.27 26.78
C LEU A 17 35.14 6.30 26.24
N ALA A 18 33.87 6.70 26.28
CA ALA A 18 32.82 6.00 25.57
C ALA A 18 33.18 6.02 24.07
N ALA A 19 33.41 4.85 23.48
CA ALA A 19 33.57 4.74 22.04
C ALA A 19 32.27 5.20 21.39
N SER A 20 32.34 6.21 20.51
CA SER A 20 31.21 6.59 19.67
C SER A 20 30.98 5.49 18.64
N ASP A 21 29.73 5.06 18.46
CA ASP A 21 29.39 4.15 17.37
C ASP A 21 29.88 4.73 16.02
N PRO A 22 30.41 3.88 15.12
CA PRO A 22 30.84 4.35 13.82
C PRO A 22 29.67 4.98 13.06
N PRO A 23 29.92 6.00 12.23
CA PRO A 23 28.87 6.65 11.47
C PRO A 23 28.20 5.66 10.51
N VAL A 24 26.87 5.70 10.44
CA VAL A 24 26.10 4.99 9.42
C VAL A 24 26.30 5.69 8.08
N THR A 25 26.90 5.00 7.12
CA THR A 25 27.01 5.47 5.74
C THR A 25 25.88 4.88 4.91
N ILE A 26 25.20 5.73 4.14
CA ILE A 26 24.20 5.32 3.15
C ILE A 26 24.84 5.44 1.77
N ASP A 27 24.88 4.34 1.03
CA ASP A 27 25.26 4.35 -0.39
C ASP A 27 23.99 4.31 -1.26
N ILE A 28 23.99 5.08 -2.34
CA ILE A 28 22.87 5.18 -3.27
C ILE A 28 23.37 4.78 -4.65
N THR A 29 22.82 3.70 -5.17
CA THR A 29 23.19 3.15 -6.48
C THR A 29 21.95 2.93 -7.32
N ASP A 30 22.07 3.16 -8.63
CA ASP A 30 21.04 2.75 -9.58
C ASP A 30 20.87 1.24 -9.53
N TYR A 31 19.61 0.78 -9.53
CA TYR A 31 19.29 -0.65 -9.44
C TYR A 31 18.59 -1.19 -10.69
N VAL A 32 17.51 -0.56 -11.13
CA VAL A 32 16.77 -0.94 -12.34
C VAL A 32 16.07 0.27 -12.96
N GLU A 33 16.05 0.34 -14.28
CA GLU A 33 15.24 1.30 -15.04
C GLU A 33 13.84 0.72 -15.25
N MET A 34 12.81 1.50 -14.92
CA MET A 34 11.42 1.06 -15.01
C MET A 34 10.81 1.39 -16.38
N PRO A 35 9.83 0.59 -16.87
CA PRO A 35 9.23 0.80 -18.17
C PRO A 35 8.48 2.13 -18.22
N ILE A 36 8.47 2.77 -19.39
CA ILE A 36 7.67 3.96 -19.63
C ILE A 36 6.20 3.54 -19.77
N THR A 37 5.39 3.89 -18.78
CA THR A 37 3.94 3.65 -18.71
C THR A 37 3.12 4.92 -18.95
N GLY A 38 3.77 6.10 -18.90
CA GLY A 38 3.19 7.38 -19.30
C GLY A 38 3.41 7.74 -20.78
N LYS A 39 3.03 8.96 -21.15
CA LYS A 39 3.23 9.55 -22.48
C LYS A 39 4.50 10.39 -22.51
N LEU A 40 5.39 10.15 -23.46
CA LEU A 40 6.62 10.93 -23.65
C LEU A 40 6.34 12.43 -23.88
N ASP A 41 5.24 12.75 -24.53
CA ASP A 41 4.80 14.10 -24.89
C ASP A 41 3.59 14.58 -24.08
N GLY A 42 3.23 13.88 -23.00
CA GLY A 42 2.07 14.17 -22.16
C GLY A 42 2.03 15.63 -21.67
N LYS A 43 0.82 16.21 -21.64
CA LYS A 43 0.59 17.63 -21.29
C LYS A 43 -0.38 17.81 -20.12
N GLY A 44 -1.02 16.74 -19.68
CA GLY A 44 -1.86 16.70 -18.50
C GLY A 44 -1.04 16.64 -17.21
N GLN A 45 -1.73 16.42 -16.09
CA GLN A 45 -1.09 16.51 -14.78
C GLN A 45 -0.16 15.34 -14.49
N THR A 46 -0.57 14.12 -14.81
CA THR A 46 0.21 12.89 -14.55
C THR A 46 0.47 12.04 -15.79
N ASP A 47 -0.19 12.31 -16.92
CA ASP A 47 -0.01 11.54 -18.16
C ASP A 47 1.41 11.67 -18.74
N GLY A 48 2.09 12.80 -18.51
CA GLY A 48 3.50 13.02 -18.91
C GLY A 48 4.54 12.41 -17.97
N MET A 49 4.12 11.76 -16.87
CA MET A 49 5.05 11.10 -15.95
C MET A 49 5.42 9.72 -16.50
N LEU A 50 6.69 9.56 -16.89
CA LEU A 50 7.17 8.39 -17.64
C LEU A 50 6.90 7.06 -16.94
N ALA A 51 7.20 6.97 -15.66
CA ALA A 51 6.83 5.87 -14.78
C ALA A 51 6.45 6.46 -13.42
N ARG A 52 5.45 5.89 -12.75
CA ARG A 52 4.95 6.41 -11.47
C ARG A 52 5.06 5.36 -10.38
N ILE A 53 6.29 4.96 -10.10
CA ILE A 53 6.60 3.95 -9.08
C ILE A 53 6.29 4.51 -7.70
N ASN A 54 5.52 3.76 -6.90
CA ASN A 54 5.08 4.25 -5.60
C ASN A 54 5.52 3.37 -4.43
N SER A 55 5.58 2.04 -4.60
CA SER A 55 6.09 1.15 -3.56
C SER A 55 6.86 -0.04 -4.14
N LEU A 56 7.81 -0.52 -3.34
CA LEU A 56 8.54 -1.76 -3.55
C LEU A 56 8.38 -2.62 -2.30
N ARG A 57 8.06 -3.90 -2.49
CA ARG A 57 7.96 -4.90 -1.41
C ARG A 57 8.77 -6.13 -1.78
N GLU A 58 9.58 -6.61 -0.84
CA GLU A 58 10.20 -7.93 -0.98
C GLU A 58 9.15 -9.00 -0.71
N GLU A 59 9.14 -10.02 -1.57
CA GLU A 59 8.27 -11.16 -1.35
C GLU A 59 8.71 -11.95 -0.08
N PRO A 60 7.78 -12.27 0.84
CA PRO A 60 8.12 -12.89 2.12
C PRO A 60 8.83 -14.25 2.02
N GLY A 61 9.76 -14.46 2.95
CA GLY A 61 10.41 -15.76 3.17
C GLY A 61 11.67 -16.03 2.37
N GLY A 62 12.48 -15.00 2.16
CA GLY A 62 13.75 -15.13 1.44
C GLY A 62 13.57 -15.39 -0.05
N ALA A 63 12.45 -14.94 -0.62
CA ALA A 63 12.22 -15.04 -2.05
C ALA A 63 13.19 -14.15 -2.83
N THR A 64 13.36 -14.47 -4.12
CA THR A 64 14.28 -13.78 -5.02
C THR A 64 13.61 -12.66 -5.80
N ARG A 65 12.46 -12.16 -5.33
CA ARG A 65 11.58 -11.28 -6.10
C ARG A 65 11.17 -10.06 -5.29
N PHE A 66 11.18 -8.91 -5.94
CA PHE A 66 10.47 -7.72 -5.49
C PHE A 66 9.16 -7.57 -6.25
N PHE A 67 8.17 -6.98 -5.60
CA PHE A 67 6.92 -6.52 -6.21
C PHE A 67 6.92 -5.00 -6.22
N VAL A 68 6.67 -4.41 -7.38
CA VAL A 68 6.79 -2.97 -7.60
C VAL A 68 5.54 -2.48 -8.32
N ASN A 69 4.80 -1.57 -7.72
CA ASN A 69 3.63 -0.98 -8.37
C ASN A 69 3.97 0.33 -9.08
N ASP A 70 3.37 0.49 -10.25
CA ASP A 70 3.27 1.75 -10.97
C ASP A 70 1.83 2.27 -10.86
N LEU A 71 1.67 3.53 -10.46
CA LEU A 71 0.36 4.19 -10.37
C LEU A 71 -0.38 4.21 -11.72
N ASN A 72 0.30 4.02 -12.85
CA ASN A 72 -0.35 3.91 -14.15
C ASN A 72 -1.05 2.55 -14.39
N GLY A 73 -0.92 1.57 -13.48
CA GLY A 73 -1.68 0.31 -13.51
C GLY A 73 -0.86 -0.95 -13.24
N PRO A 74 0.32 -1.13 -13.86
CA PRO A 74 1.08 -2.35 -13.72
C PRO A 74 1.59 -2.60 -12.29
N LEU A 75 1.43 -3.83 -11.85
CA LEU A 75 2.17 -4.43 -10.74
C LEU A 75 3.21 -5.37 -11.33
N TYR A 76 4.48 -5.07 -11.11
CA TYR A 76 5.60 -5.85 -11.62
C TYR A 76 6.13 -6.82 -10.57
N ILE A 77 6.61 -7.97 -11.05
CA ILE A 77 7.65 -8.75 -10.39
C ILE A 77 9.00 -8.32 -10.96
N LEU A 78 9.96 -8.04 -10.08
CA LEU A 78 11.35 -7.76 -10.38
C LEU A 78 12.23 -8.88 -9.79
N ASP A 79 12.93 -9.60 -10.64
CA ASP A 79 13.90 -10.61 -10.20
C ASP A 79 15.16 -9.95 -9.62
N LYS A 80 15.53 -10.31 -8.39
CA LYS A 80 16.62 -9.67 -7.64
C LYS A 80 18.00 -9.89 -8.24
N ALA A 81 18.21 -11.00 -8.93
CA ALA A 81 19.51 -11.41 -9.46
C ALA A 81 19.75 -10.89 -10.87
N THR A 82 18.70 -10.92 -11.70
CA THR A 82 18.77 -10.60 -13.13
C THR A 82 18.19 -9.24 -13.50
N THR A 83 17.57 -8.55 -12.53
CA THR A 83 16.82 -7.30 -12.71
C THR A 83 15.72 -7.38 -13.78
N LYS A 84 15.30 -8.59 -14.16
CA LYS A 84 14.22 -8.81 -15.13
C LYS A 84 12.88 -8.40 -14.52
N LEU A 85 12.17 -7.53 -15.23
CA LEU A 85 10.80 -7.15 -14.93
C LEU A 85 9.79 -8.03 -15.66
N SER A 86 8.68 -8.35 -15.01
CA SER A 86 7.53 -9.03 -15.59
C SER A 86 6.24 -8.46 -15.01
N VAL A 87 5.24 -8.20 -15.85
CA VAL A 87 3.93 -7.73 -15.38
C VAL A 87 3.21 -8.90 -14.73
N TYR A 88 2.91 -8.78 -13.43
CA TYR A 88 2.20 -9.77 -12.65
C TYR A 88 0.69 -9.56 -12.67
N LEU A 89 0.26 -8.30 -12.49
CA LEU A 89 -1.11 -7.82 -12.67
C LEU A 89 -1.09 -6.46 -13.38
N ASP A 90 -2.16 -6.11 -14.09
CA ASP A 90 -2.34 -4.76 -14.64
C ASP A 90 -3.72 -4.22 -14.25
N PHE A 91 -3.76 -3.14 -13.48
CA PHE A 91 -5.00 -2.56 -12.97
C PHE A 91 -5.68 -1.67 -14.01
N ASN A 92 -4.96 -1.18 -15.02
CA ASN A 92 -5.51 -0.20 -15.94
C ASN A 92 -6.38 -0.88 -17.01
N GLY A 93 -7.69 -0.87 -16.79
CA GLY A 93 -8.69 -1.30 -17.76
C GLY A 93 -9.32 -0.13 -18.52
N ARG A 94 -8.77 1.09 -18.45
CA ARG A 94 -9.34 2.23 -19.19
C ARG A 94 -9.06 2.10 -20.69
N GLU A 95 -9.77 2.89 -21.48
CA GLU A 95 -9.76 2.95 -22.96
C GLU A 95 -8.46 2.49 -23.63
N GLY A 96 -8.51 1.38 -24.39
CA GLY A 96 -7.36 0.82 -25.11
C GLY A 96 -6.43 -0.05 -24.27
N HIS A 97 -6.56 -0.04 -22.94
CA HIS A 97 -5.82 -0.91 -22.03
C HIS A 97 -6.57 -2.22 -21.73
N ARG A 98 -5.81 -3.23 -21.32
CA ARG A 98 -6.24 -4.62 -21.16
C ARG A 98 -6.32 -5.08 -19.70
N GLY A 99 -6.05 -4.18 -18.76
CA GLY A 99 -6.08 -4.46 -17.33
C GLY A 99 -7.49 -4.57 -16.75
N LEU A 100 -7.52 -4.67 -15.42
CA LEU A 100 -8.67 -5.17 -14.67
C LEU A 100 -9.78 -4.15 -14.46
N PHE A 101 -9.47 -2.88 -14.19
CA PHE A 101 -10.48 -1.93 -13.67
C PHE A 101 -10.85 -0.88 -14.70
N ARG A 102 -12.12 -0.90 -15.15
CA ARG A 102 -12.65 0.06 -16.14
C ARG A 102 -12.80 1.47 -15.58
N LYS A 103 -12.93 1.60 -14.27
CA LYS A 103 -13.02 2.87 -13.55
C LYS A 103 -11.68 3.35 -12.97
N PHE A 104 -10.57 2.70 -13.30
CA PHE A 104 -9.24 3.06 -12.78
C PHE A 104 -8.91 4.53 -13.05
N ALA A 105 -8.60 5.28 -12.00
CA ALA A 105 -8.25 6.69 -12.08
C ALA A 105 -6.73 6.85 -11.97
N TYR A 106 -6.09 7.37 -13.02
CA TYR A 106 -4.63 7.57 -13.04
C TYR A 106 -4.19 8.90 -13.69
N GLU A 107 -5.02 9.50 -14.55
CA GLU A 107 -4.68 10.65 -15.40
C GLU A 107 -4.62 12.01 -14.65
N VAL A 108 -5.25 12.10 -13.48
CA VAL A 108 -5.30 13.32 -12.66
C VAL A 108 -5.22 12.96 -11.18
N GLY A 109 -4.36 13.68 -10.47
CA GLY A 109 -4.05 13.58 -9.05
C GLY A 109 -2.86 12.65 -8.79
N TYR A 110 -1.82 13.17 -8.12
CA TYR A 110 -0.52 12.48 -8.02
C TYR A 110 -0.55 11.12 -7.30
N ALA A 111 -1.51 10.91 -6.39
CA ALA A 111 -1.74 9.65 -5.68
C ALA A 111 -2.90 8.80 -6.25
N ASN A 112 -3.34 9.09 -7.49
CA ASN A 112 -4.35 8.29 -8.18
C ASN A 112 -3.65 7.23 -9.00
N GLY A 113 -4.17 6.01 -8.92
CA GLY A 113 -3.59 4.84 -9.57
C GLY A 113 -3.63 3.62 -8.68
N LEU A 114 -2.77 2.65 -8.98
CA LEU A 114 -2.41 1.56 -8.07
C LEU A 114 -1.43 2.15 -7.06
N ASN A 115 -1.87 2.33 -5.82
CA ASN A 115 -1.15 3.11 -4.81
C ASN A 115 -0.19 2.23 -4.01
N SER A 116 -0.64 1.08 -3.50
CA SER A 116 0.17 0.26 -2.60
C SER A 116 -0.09 -1.23 -2.80
N ILE A 117 0.91 -2.02 -2.42
CA ILE A 117 0.82 -3.47 -2.22
C ILE A 117 1.39 -3.82 -0.84
N GLN A 118 0.78 -4.79 -0.17
CA GLN A 118 1.30 -5.34 1.07
C GLN A 118 0.99 -6.84 1.16
N PHE A 119 2.01 -7.66 1.43
CA PHE A 119 1.82 -9.08 1.67
C PHE A 119 1.21 -9.35 3.05
N ASP A 120 0.36 -10.37 3.13
CA ASP A 120 -0.07 -10.94 4.40
C ASP A 120 1.15 -11.48 5.17
N PRO A 121 1.20 -11.32 6.51
CA PRO A 121 2.28 -11.88 7.33
C PRO A 121 2.50 -13.39 7.15
N ASP A 122 1.47 -14.12 6.72
CA ASP A 122 1.47 -15.56 6.46
C ASP A 122 1.42 -15.90 4.96
N TYR A 123 1.80 -14.96 4.08
CA TYR A 123 1.73 -15.07 2.62
C TYR A 123 2.27 -16.40 2.07
N ARG A 124 3.35 -16.94 2.63
CA ARG A 124 3.91 -18.24 2.19
C ARG A 124 2.96 -19.42 2.37
N ALA A 125 2.08 -19.34 3.36
CA ALA A 125 1.13 -20.40 3.67
C ALA A 125 -0.23 -20.16 3.02
N ASN A 126 -0.63 -18.89 2.84
CA ASN A 126 -1.98 -18.54 2.38
C ASN A 126 -2.06 -17.87 1.01
N GLY A 127 -0.94 -17.45 0.41
CA GLY A 127 -0.90 -16.74 -0.88
C GLY A 127 -1.55 -15.36 -0.87
N LYS A 128 -1.85 -14.78 0.30
CA LYS A 128 -2.63 -13.54 0.42
C LYS A 128 -1.79 -12.27 0.34
N PHE A 129 -2.23 -11.33 -0.48
CA PHE A 129 -1.69 -9.97 -0.49
C PHE A 129 -2.79 -8.95 -0.72
N TYR A 130 -2.49 -7.69 -0.43
CA TYR A 130 -3.46 -6.61 -0.41
C TYR A 130 -2.99 -5.48 -1.32
N THR A 131 -3.92 -4.89 -2.07
CA THR A 131 -3.62 -3.71 -2.90
C THR A 131 -4.63 -2.61 -2.64
N VAL A 132 -4.18 -1.37 -2.82
CA VAL A 132 -5.07 -0.21 -2.92
C VAL A 132 -4.98 0.40 -4.30
N HIS A 133 -6.12 0.58 -4.97
CA HIS A 133 -6.20 1.40 -6.16
C HIS A 133 -7.31 2.45 -6.06
N ILE A 134 -7.24 3.44 -6.94
CA ILE A 134 -8.21 4.53 -6.99
C ILE A 134 -9.09 4.39 -8.23
N GLU A 135 -10.39 4.53 -8.04
CA GLU A 135 -11.39 4.58 -9.11
C GLU A 135 -12.04 5.96 -9.20
N ASP A 136 -12.51 6.33 -10.39
CA ASP A 136 -13.39 7.47 -10.61
C ASP A 136 -14.81 6.93 -10.85
N PRO A 137 -15.75 7.15 -9.91
CA PRO A 137 -17.09 6.58 -10.00
C PRO A 137 -17.89 7.14 -11.20
N ALA A 138 -17.52 8.30 -11.75
CA ALA A 138 -18.18 8.93 -12.89
C ALA A 138 -17.79 8.27 -14.24
N LEU A 139 -16.73 7.48 -14.27
CA LEU A 139 -16.34 6.74 -15.48
C LEU A 139 -17.31 5.59 -15.75
N ALA A 140 -17.54 5.33 -17.04
CA ALA A 140 -18.36 4.22 -17.50
C ALA A 140 -17.68 2.86 -17.23
N GLY A 141 -18.49 1.81 -17.13
CA GLY A 141 -18.03 0.44 -16.90
C GLY A 141 -18.32 -0.07 -15.51
N SER A 142 -18.01 -1.36 -15.30
CA SER A 142 -18.24 -2.05 -14.03
C SER A 142 -17.18 -1.66 -12.99
N SER A 143 -17.58 -1.65 -11.71
CA SER A 143 -16.67 -1.65 -10.55
C SER A 143 -16.20 -3.06 -10.18
N VAL A 144 -16.74 -4.10 -10.83
CA VAL A 144 -16.21 -5.47 -10.78
C VAL A 144 -15.06 -5.59 -11.78
N PRO A 145 -13.90 -6.16 -11.39
CA PRO A 145 -12.76 -6.32 -12.30
C PRO A 145 -13.11 -7.17 -13.52
N ASP A 146 -12.45 -6.87 -14.64
CA ASP A 146 -12.54 -7.60 -15.90
C ASP A 146 -11.35 -8.57 -16.00
N ASN A 147 -11.64 -9.88 -15.99
CA ASN A 147 -10.65 -10.93 -16.08
C ASN A 147 -10.48 -11.50 -17.51
N THR A 148 -11.02 -10.86 -18.55
CA THR A 148 -10.94 -11.36 -19.95
C THR A 148 -9.48 -11.60 -20.39
N ASN A 149 -8.54 -10.79 -19.94
CA ASN A 149 -7.10 -10.93 -20.25
C ASN A 149 -6.30 -11.64 -19.15
N LEU A 150 -6.97 -12.11 -18.09
CA LEU A 150 -6.38 -12.85 -16.99
C LEU A 150 -7.33 -13.99 -16.59
N PRO A 151 -7.52 -15.01 -17.45
CA PRO A 151 -8.54 -16.04 -17.24
C PRO A 151 -8.30 -16.91 -15.99
N ALA A 152 -7.08 -16.92 -15.46
CA ALA A 152 -6.75 -17.60 -14.21
C ALA A 152 -7.19 -16.82 -12.95
N LEU A 153 -7.64 -15.57 -13.09
CA LEU A 153 -8.33 -14.84 -12.04
C LEU A 153 -9.80 -15.29 -12.01
N ASN A 154 -10.16 -16.01 -10.95
CA ASN A 154 -11.52 -16.41 -10.65
C ASN A 154 -12.23 -15.31 -9.84
N LEU A 155 -13.27 -14.73 -10.44
CA LEU A 155 -14.12 -13.69 -9.83
C LEU A 155 -15.47 -14.24 -9.35
N ALA A 156 -15.64 -15.56 -9.29
CA ALA A 156 -16.84 -16.15 -8.73
C ALA A 156 -17.03 -15.69 -7.28
N GLY A 157 -18.15 -15.02 -7.00
CA GLY A 157 -18.45 -14.46 -5.69
C GLY A 157 -17.82 -13.09 -5.41
N TYR A 158 -17.10 -12.47 -6.36
CA TYR A 158 -16.68 -11.09 -6.22
C TYR A 158 -17.92 -10.17 -6.16
N ALA A 159 -17.98 -9.34 -5.15
CA ALA A 159 -18.95 -8.27 -5.01
C ALA A 159 -18.27 -7.01 -4.51
N THR A 160 -18.74 -5.85 -4.96
CA THR A 160 -18.30 -4.57 -4.42
C THR A 160 -18.85 -4.36 -3.02
N THR A 161 -18.08 -3.74 -2.16
CA THR A 161 -18.49 -3.39 -0.80
C THR A 161 -19.40 -2.17 -0.78
N THR A 162 -20.33 -2.13 0.18
CA THR A 162 -21.13 -0.92 0.42
C THR A 162 -20.29 0.06 1.25
N PRO A 163 -19.96 1.26 0.74
CA PRO A 163 -19.12 2.18 1.46
C PRO A 163 -19.86 2.84 2.63
N ILE A 164 -19.11 3.18 3.69
CA ILE A 164 -19.56 4.20 4.64
C ILE A 164 -19.56 5.56 3.91
N PRO A 165 -20.70 6.29 3.87
CA PRO A 165 -20.79 7.51 3.08
C PRO A 165 -19.86 8.62 3.58
N THR A 166 -19.25 9.34 2.63
CA THR A 166 -18.59 10.62 2.91
C THR A 166 -19.49 11.75 2.40
N PRO A 167 -19.93 12.70 3.26
CA PRO A 167 -20.84 13.76 2.83
C PRO A 167 -20.28 14.66 1.72
N GLY A 168 -21.15 15.05 0.77
CA GLY A 168 -20.81 15.94 -0.35
C GLY A 168 -20.47 15.19 -1.65
N PRO A 169 -20.12 15.94 -2.73
CA PRO A 169 -19.76 15.34 -4.01
C PRO A 169 -18.55 14.42 -3.86
N ILE A 170 -18.57 13.28 -4.56
CA ILE A 170 -17.51 12.28 -4.61
C ILE A 170 -16.86 12.32 -5.98
N GLN A 171 -15.53 12.41 -6.02
CA GLN A 171 -14.76 12.40 -7.26
C GLN A 171 -13.89 11.14 -7.40
N ARG A 172 -13.57 10.48 -6.29
CA ARG A 172 -12.75 9.27 -6.28
C ARG A 172 -13.27 8.25 -5.29
N GLU A 173 -12.91 7.00 -5.50
CA GLU A 173 -13.10 5.92 -4.55
C GLU A 173 -11.77 5.21 -4.35
N GLY A 174 -11.34 5.06 -3.09
CA GLY A 174 -10.21 4.20 -2.75
C GLY A 174 -10.71 2.77 -2.52
N VAL A 175 -10.12 1.79 -3.20
CA VAL A 175 -10.57 0.40 -3.19
C VAL A 175 -9.46 -0.48 -2.63
N LEU A 176 -9.75 -1.20 -1.55
CA LEU A 176 -8.87 -2.20 -0.94
C LEU A 176 -9.31 -3.60 -1.39
N ILE A 177 -8.38 -4.33 -2.02
CA ILE A 177 -8.61 -5.71 -2.47
C ILE A 177 -7.65 -6.65 -1.74
N GLU A 178 -8.19 -7.75 -1.23
CA GLU A 178 -7.44 -8.96 -0.88
C GLU A 178 -7.37 -9.87 -2.11
N TRP A 179 -6.16 -10.26 -2.45
CA TRP A 179 -5.86 -11.26 -3.48
C TRP A 179 -5.41 -12.53 -2.80
N THR A 180 -5.76 -13.68 -3.37
CA THR A 180 -5.24 -14.98 -2.95
C THR A 180 -4.64 -15.65 -4.18
N ASP A 181 -3.30 -15.66 -4.26
CA ASP A 181 -2.56 -16.36 -5.30
C ASP A 181 -2.42 -17.85 -4.95
N THR A 182 -2.96 -18.72 -5.80
CA THR A 182 -2.88 -20.17 -5.62
C THR A 182 -1.55 -20.75 -6.08
N SER A 183 -0.77 -19.98 -6.84
CA SER A 183 0.52 -20.36 -7.41
C SER A 183 1.60 -19.28 -7.19
N PRO A 184 1.94 -18.87 -5.94
CA PRO A 184 2.83 -17.73 -5.67
C PRO A 184 4.19 -17.79 -6.37
N SER A 185 4.72 -18.97 -6.72
CA SER A 185 5.98 -19.08 -7.45
C SER A 185 5.92 -18.58 -8.90
N ASN A 186 4.74 -18.45 -9.49
CA ASN A 186 4.56 -18.06 -10.88
C ASN A 186 4.78 -16.56 -11.07
N ALA A 187 5.11 -16.16 -12.30
CA ALA A 187 5.30 -14.76 -12.67
C ALA A 187 4.01 -14.07 -13.13
N THR A 188 2.89 -14.80 -13.14
CA THR A 188 1.55 -14.33 -13.50
C THR A 188 0.57 -14.76 -12.42
N PHE A 189 -0.36 -13.89 -12.06
CA PHE A 189 -1.34 -14.17 -11.02
C PHE A 189 -2.33 -15.28 -11.42
N GLU A 190 -2.62 -16.17 -10.49
CA GLU A 190 -3.65 -17.20 -10.59
C GLU A 190 -4.39 -17.29 -9.26
N GLY A 191 -5.72 -17.22 -9.24
CA GLY A 191 -6.46 -17.32 -7.98
C GLY A 191 -7.66 -16.39 -7.89
N THR A 192 -7.91 -15.81 -6.72
CA THR A 192 -9.15 -15.06 -6.44
C THR A 192 -8.89 -13.65 -5.93
N ALA A 193 -9.90 -12.78 -6.07
CA ALA A 193 -9.92 -11.44 -5.50
C ALA A 193 -11.17 -11.23 -4.63
N ARG A 194 -11.04 -10.45 -3.57
CA ARG A 194 -12.13 -10.03 -2.68
C ARG A 194 -11.97 -8.55 -2.33
N GLU A 195 -12.94 -7.72 -2.69
CA GLU A 195 -13.00 -6.33 -2.21
C GLU A 195 -13.27 -6.34 -0.71
N LEU A 196 -12.40 -5.71 0.09
CA LEU A 196 -12.58 -5.61 1.54
C LEU A 196 -13.22 -4.29 1.96
N MET A 197 -12.96 -3.22 1.21
CA MET A 197 -13.41 -1.89 1.57
C MET A 197 -13.34 -0.96 0.37
N ARG A 198 -14.36 -0.11 0.24
CA ARG A 198 -14.41 1.02 -0.68
C ARG A 198 -14.65 2.30 0.11
N VAL A 199 -13.85 3.33 -0.13
CA VAL A 199 -13.92 4.61 0.58
C VAL A 199 -14.23 5.74 -0.41
N PRO A 200 -15.40 6.41 -0.30
CA PRO A 200 -15.72 7.58 -1.12
C PRO A 200 -14.88 8.79 -0.69
N LEU A 201 -14.25 9.45 -1.67
CA LEU A 201 -13.34 10.58 -1.49
C LEU A 201 -13.89 11.80 -2.23
N ASN A 202 -13.98 12.94 -1.54
CA ASN A 202 -14.63 14.13 -2.09
C ASN A 202 -13.91 14.74 -3.30
N THR A 203 -12.58 14.61 -3.35
CA THR A 203 -11.75 15.18 -4.41
C THR A 203 -10.74 14.16 -4.96
N ARG A 204 -9.74 14.64 -5.71
CA ARG A 204 -8.75 13.84 -6.44
C ARG A 204 -7.40 13.74 -5.70
N ILE A 205 -7.30 14.26 -4.49
CA ILE A 205 -6.06 14.27 -3.70
C ILE A 205 -6.28 13.59 -2.35
N HIS A 206 -5.18 13.24 -1.68
CA HIS A 206 -5.18 12.65 -0.33
C HIS A 206 -6.06 11.41 -0.25
N THR A 207 -5.76 10.46 -1.12
CA THR A 207 -6.56 9.24 -1.32
C THR A 207 -6.28 8.19 -0.25
N LEU A 208 -6.96 7.04 -0.37
CA LEU A 208 -6.60 5.83 0.36
C LEU A 208 -5.23 5.34 -0.13
N ALA A 209 -4.31 5.03 0.78
CA ALA A 209 -2.90 4.83 0.42
C ALA A 209 -2.25 3.63 1.13
N ASP A 210 -1.22 3.88 1.94
CA ASP A 210 -0.27 2.87 2.39
C ASP A 210 -0.90 1.84 3.33
N LEU A 211 -0.39 0.61 3.20
CA LEU A 211 -0.85 -0.59 3.89
C LEU A 211 0.27 -1.13 4.76
N SER A 212 -0.03 -1.53 5.99
CA SER A 212 0.97 -2.12 6.88
C SER A 212 0.36 -3.15 7.82
N PHE A 213 1.15 -4.17 8.15
CA PHE A 213 0.91 -5.06 9.28
C PHE A 213 1.96 -4.78 10.35
N ASN A 214 1.64 -5.06 11.60
CA ASN A 214 2.66 -5.00 12.65
C ASN A 214 3.76 -6.06 12.39
N PRO A 215 5.01 -5.65 12.06
CA PRO A 215 6.08 -6.60 11.72
C PRO A 215 6.56 -7.43 12.93
N SER A 216 6.25 -6.99 14.15
CA SER A 216 6.60 -7.73 15.37
C SER A 216 5.53 -8.75 15.78
N ALA A 217 4.32 -8.69 15.23
CA ALA A 217 3.26 -9.61 15.58
C ALA A 217 3.57 -11.04 15.09
N ARG A 218 3.15 -12.03 15.87
CA ARG A 218 3.29 -13.46 15.61
C ARG A 218 1.94 -14.15 15.75
N ARG A 219 1.81 -15.34 15.17
CA ARG A 219 0.57 -16.14 15.27
C ARG A 219 0.14 -16.29 16.74
N GLY A 220 -1.09 -15.88 17.04
CA GLY A 220 -1.65 -15.87 18.40
C GLY A 220 -1.66 -14.49 19.07
N ASP A 221 -0.88 -13.53 18.56
CA ASP A 221 -0.91 -12.15 19.06
C ASP A 221 -2.18 -11.43 18.59
N SER A 222 -2.67 -10.47 19.38
CA SER A 222 -3.85 -9.65 19.05
C SER A 222 -3.69 -8.79 17.79
N GLU A 223 -2.45 -8.57 17.35
CA GLU A 223 -2.10 -7.79 16.16
C GLU A 223 -1.67 -8.67 14.98
N TRP A 224 -1.73 -9.99 15.13
CA TRP A 224 -1.42 -10.93 14.05
C TRP A 224 -2.40 -10.76 12.90
N ARG A 225 -1.90 -10.47 11.69
CA ARG A 225 -2.73 -10.29 10.49
C ARG A 225 -3.83 -9.22 10.64
N VAL A 226 -3.59 -8.22 11.49
CA VAL A 226 -4.40 -7.00 11.56
C VAL A 226 -3.80 -5.96 10.62
N LEU A 227 -4.56 -5.57 9.61
CA LEU A 227 -4.14 -4.64 8.58
C LEU A 227 -4.42 -3.20 9.00
N TYR A 228 -3.41 -2.34 8.90
CA TYR A 228 -3.54 -0.90 9.06
C TYR A 228 -3.48 -0.23 7.69
N ILE A 229 -4.35 0.77 7.51
CA ILE A 229 -4.43 1.53 6.26
C ILE A 229 -4.54 3.03 6.55
N GLY A 230 -3.68 3.80 5.89
CA GLY A 230 -3.77 5.26 5.89
C GLY A 230 -4.84 5.72 4.89
N CYS A 231 -5.88 6.39 5.39
CA CYS A 231 -6.85 7.07 4.56
C CYS A 231 -6.65 8.58 4.66
N GLY A 232 -6.20 9.18 3.56
CA GLY A 232 -6.16 10.63 3.45
C GLY A 232 -7.56 11.24 3.55
N ASP A 233 -7.60 12.56 3.64
CA ASP A 233 -8.82 13.31 3.91
C ASP A 233 -9.68 13.58 2.65
N GLY A 234 -9.25 13.04 1.49
CA GLY A 234 -9.88 13.28 0.20
C GLY A 234 -9.82 14.74 -0.25
N GLY A 235 -8.87 15.53 0.25
CA GLY A 235 -8.77 16.98 0.05
C GLY A 235 -9.78 17.79 0.85
N SER A 236 -10.54 17.14 1.73
CA SER A 236 -11.62 17.80 2.47
C SER A 236 -11.08 18.82 3.46
N GLY A 237 -10.02 18.52 4.21
CA GLY A 237 -9.49 19.41 5.26
C GLY A 237 -9.01 20.77 4.74
N GLU A 238 -8.66 20.85 3.46
CA GLU A 238 -8.24 22.07 2.77
C GLU A 238 -9.41 22.85 2.14
N ALA A 239 -10.60 22.26 2.08
CA ALA A 239 -11.75 22.86 1.43
C ALA A 239 -12.26 24.11 2.18
N LYS A 240 -12.92 24.99 1.42
CA LYS A 240 -13.68 26.15 1.96
C LYS A 240 -15.20 25.92 1.92
N SER A 241 -15.64 24.74 1.51
CA SER A 241 -17.05 24.35 1.41
C SER A 241 -17.47 23.45 2.57
N SER A 242 -18.71 22.94 2.53
CA SER A 242 -19.29 22.09 3.57
C SER A 242 -18.57 20.77 3.81
N ILE A 243 -17.73 20.29 2.86
CA ILE A 243 -16.96 19.06 3.03
C ILE A 243 -15.81 19.22 4.05
N ARG A 244 -15.44 20.47 4.42
CA ARG A 244 -14.24 20.74 5.23
C ARG A 244 -14.15 19.95 6.52
N MET A 245 -15.30 19.71 7.15
CA MET A 245 -15.36 19.04 8.43
C MET A 245 -15.32 17.51 8.34
N ASN A 246 -15.43 16.92 7.14
CA ASN A 246 -15.44 15.45 6.95
C ASN A 246 -14.31 14.72 7.70
N PRO A 247 -13.05 15.19 7.69
CA PRO A 247 -11.95 14.48 8.36
C PRO A 247 -12.06 14.49 9.90
N GLN A 248 -12.82 15.43 10.46
CA GLN A 248 -13.10 15.52 11.91
C GLN A 248 -14.30 14.66 12.32
N ARG A 249 -15.12 14.20 11.37
CA ARG A 249 -16.28 13.35 11.67
C ARG A 249 -15.83 11.93 12.00
N LEU A 250 -16.56 11.29 12.91
CA LEU A 250 -16.35 9.89 13.31
C LEU A 250 -17.21 8.91 12.48
N ASP A 251 -18.17 9.41 11.72
CA ASP A 251 -19.06 8.61 10.86
C ASP A 251 -18.59 8.57 9.38
N THR A 252 -17.34 8.95 9.13
CA THR A 252 -16.68 8.83 7.82
C THR A 252 -15.31 8.19 7.99
N LEU A 253 -14.78 7.62 6.90
CA LEU A 253 -13.48 6.93 6.93
C LEU A 253 -12.30 7.83 6.52
N VAL A 254 -12.55 9.04 6.02
CA VAL A 254 -11.50 9.94 5.52
C VAL A 254 -10.71 10.60 6.65
N GLY A 255 -9.42 10.81 6.42
CA GLY A 255 -8.49 11.45 7.36
C GLY A 255 -8.23 10.60 8.61
N LYS A 256 -8.12 9.27 8.44
CA LYS A 256 -7.98 8.29 9.54
C LYS A 256 -6.86 7.29 9.25
N ILE A 257 -6.39 6.66 10.32
CA ILE A 257 -5.73 5.35 10.24
C ILE A 257 -6.79 4.33 10.60
N LEU A 258 -7.11 3.42 9.68
CA LEU A 258 -8.10 2.37 9.90
C LEU A 258 -7.39 1.08 10.30
N ARG A 259 -7.99 0.34 11.23
CA ARG A 259 -7.55 -0.97 11.71
C ARG A 259 -8.56 -2.01 11.25
N ILE A 260 -8.15 -2.86 10.32
CA ILE A 260 -9.00 -3.84 9.62
C ILE A 260 -8.55 -5.24 10.01
N VAL A 261 -9.51 -6.12 10.30
CA VAL A 261 -9.27 -7.56 10.40
C VAL A 261 -9.76 -8.19 9.09
N PRO A 262 -8.88 -8.51 8.12
CA PRO A 262 -9.30 -9.03 6.82
C PRO A 262 -9.97 -10.41 6.94
N ASP A 263 -9.47 -11.23 7.86
CA ASP A 263 -9.91 -12.58 8.11
C ASP A 263 -10.41 -12.71 9.57
N PRO A 264 -11.73 -12.62 9.81
CA PRO A 264 -12.28 -12.62 11.15
C PRO A 264 -12.11 -13.98 11.86
N ALA A 265 -11.76 -15.04 11.14
CA ALA A 265 -11.51 -16.35 11.75
C ALA A 265 -10.36 -16.30 12.77
N ASP A 266 -9.37 -15.43 12.57
CA ASP A 266 -8.23 -15.25 13.49
C ASP A 266 -8.55 -14.37 14.70
N HIS A 267 -9.65 -13.61 14.67
CA HIS A 267 -10.00 -12.60 15.68
C HIS A 267 -11.49 -12.60 16.06
N GLN A 268 -12.14 -13.76 16.00
CA GLN A 268 -13.61 -13.89 16.11
C GLN A 268 -14.20 -13.16 17.31
N SER A 269 -13.54 -13.22 18.47
CA SER A 269 -14.00 -12.59 19.71
C SER A 269 -13.98 -11.06 19.70
N SER A 270 -13.26 -10.45 18.76
CA SER A 270 -13.09 -9.00 18.63
C SER A 270 -13.58 -8.42 17.29
N SER A 271 -14.17 -9.25 16.43
CA SER A 271 -14.66 -8.87 15.11
C SER A 271 -16.18 -8.71 15.11
N VAL A 272 -16.65 -7.64 14.48
CA VAL A 272 -18.06 -7.46 14.10
C VAL A 272 -18.11 -7.50 12.58
N LEU A 273 -18.92 -8.40 12.02
CA LEU A 273 -19.21 -8.43 10.59
C LEU A 273 -20.26 -7.36 10.29
N SER A 274 -19.94 -6.45 9.38
CA SER A 274 -20.82 -5.37 8.91
C SER A 274 -21.04 -5.46 7.42
#